data_AF-A0A429RIM5-F1
#
_entry.id   AF-A0A429RIM5-F1
#
_cell.length_a   1.000
_cell.length_b   1.000
_cell.length_c   1.000
_cell.angle_alpha   90.00
_cell.angle_beta   90.00
_cell.angle_gamma   90.00
#
_symmetry.space_group_name_H-M   'P 1'
#
loop_
_entity.id
_entity.type
_entity.pdbx_description
1 polymer ?
#
loop_
_entity_poly.entity_id
_entity_poly.type
_entity_poly.pdbx_seq_one_letter_code
_entity_poly.pdbx_strand_id
1 'polypeptide(L)'
;MTSALRRRADRTASLLLLFLLAGADALARRPGRWKLRRIARSDEVRRKRERAERELRARAEEIGRSGPWGPPLRTTLVDTCSRGGGRNHLDRNAPEQPALSCMLRLHLYFVVDAPAPPDVPASAARGELLSWDAPGDHTGAEIPEPRPRRKAVLGTCTSDPADLTLTALRQRQGTLVAWALTELYHTVPARRRAR
;
A
#
# COMPACT_ATOMS: atom_id res chain seq x y z
N MET A 1 -3.95 -1.13 68.53
CA MET A 1 -4.87 -1.22 67.36
C MET A 1 -4.28 -0.60 66.08
N THR A 2 -3.00 -0.80 65.77
CA THR A 2 -2.29 -0.14 64.64
C THR A 2 -1.92 -1.09 63.49
N SER A 3 -2.17 -2.39 63.63
CA SER A 3 -1.69 -3.43 62.71
C SER A 3 -2.64 -3.79 61.56
N ALA A 4 -3.91 -3.38 61.63
CA ALA A 4 -4.91 -3.66 60.59
C ALA A 4 -4.94 -2.59 59.48
N LEU A 5 -4.70 -1.32 59.83
CA LEU A 5 -4.68 -0.20 58.88
C LEU A 5 -3.46 -0.25 57.95
N ARG A 6 -2.28 -0.63 58.47
CA ARG A 6 -1.04 -0.77 57.70
C ARG A 6 -1.13 -1.86 56.63
N ARG A 7 -1.78 -2.99 56.96
CA ARG A 7 -2.03 -4.10 56.01
C ARG A 7 -3.05 -3.78 54.91
N ARG A 8 -3.96 -2.83 55.15
CA ARG A 8 -4.94 -2.39 54.12
C ARG A 8 -4.29 -1.43 53.13
N ALA A 9 -3.45 -0.51 53.60
CA ALA A 9 -2.72 0.44 52.76
C ALA A 9 -1.75 -0.25 51.79
N ASP A 10 -1.01 -1.27 52.25
CA ASP A 10 -0.10 -2.05 51.40
C ASP A 10 -0.82 -2.82 50.29
N ARG A 11 -2.01 -3.38 50.57
CA ARG A 11 -2.80 -4.10 49.55
C ARG A 11 -3.38 -3.17 48.50
N THR A 12 -3.84 -1.98 48.88
CA THR A 12 -4.33 -0.97 47.91
C THR A 12 -3.20 -0.38 47.08
N ALA A 13 -2.02 -0.19 47.66
CA ALA A 13 -0.83 0.28 46.94
C ALA A 13 -0.34 -0.77 45.93
N SER A 14 -0.29 -2.06 46.32
CA SER A 14 0.03 -3.15 45.39
C SER A 14 -0.99 -3.29 44.25
N LEU A 15 -2.28 -3.12 44.53
CA LEU A 15 -3.32 -3.15 43.49
C LEU A 15 -3.22 -1.95 42.55
N LEU A 16 -3.00 -0.74 43.06
CA LEU A 16 -2.80 0.46 42.25
C LEU A 16 -1.52 0.34 41.39
N LEU A 17 -0.44 -0.22 41.94
CA LEU A 17 0.79 -0.47 41.19
C LEU A 17 0.57 -1.51 40.07
N LEU A 18 -0.21 -2.57 40.34
CA LEU A 18 -0.62 -3.55 39.33
C LEU A 18 -1.52 -2.94 38.25
N PHE A 19 -2.45 -2.04 38.61
CA PHE A 19 -3.27 -1.30 37.64
C PHE A 19 -2.44 -0.30 36.82
N LEU A 20 -1.43 0.34 37.42
CA LEU A 20 -0.52 1.24 36.71
C LEU A 20 0.43 0.47 35.78
N LEU A 21 0.93 -0.70 36.19
CA LEU A 21 1.77 -1.57 35.36
C LEU A 21 0.95 -2.23 34.23
N ALA A 22 -0.25 -2.76 34.53
CA ALA A 22 -1.16 -3.28 33.51
C ALA A 22 -1.69 -2.17 32.58
N GLY A 23 -1.84 -0.94 33.08
CA GLY A 23 -2.19 0.25 32.30
C GLY A 23 -1.05 0.80 31.44
N ALA A 24 0.21 0.64 31.87
CA ALA A 24 1.39 0.98 31.09
C ALA A 24 1.62 -0.03 29.95
N ASP A 25 1.38 -1.33 30.18
CA ASP A 25 1.39 -2.34 29.12
C ASP A 25 0.15 -2.24 28.20
N ALA A 26 -0.97 -1.71 28.71
CA ALA A 26 -2.10 -1.21 27.90
C ALA A 26 -1.69 -0.16 26.87
N LEU A 27 -0.65 0.63 27.21
CA LEU A 27 -0.03 1.65 26.39
C LEU A 27 1.20 1.15 25.63
N ALA A 28 1.28 -0.14 25.27
CA ALA A 28 2.15 -0.64 24.19
C ALA A 28 1.74 0.01 22.85
N ARG A 29 2.01 1.31 22.75
CA ARG A 29 1.56 2.27 21.75
C ARG A 29 2.18 1.85 20.44
N ARG A 30 1.32 1.64 19.42
CA ARG A 30 1.75 1.52 18.03
C ARG A 30 2.81 2.59 17.73
N PRO A 31 3.89 2.26 17.00
CA PRO A 31 4.94 3.23 16.69
C PRO A 31 4.34 4.54 16.20
N GLY A 32 4.78 5.68 16.75
CA GLY A 32 4.30 7.00 16.30
C GLY A 32 4.57 7.22 14.80
N ARG A 33 3.81 8.12 14.15
CA ARG A 33 3.96 8.40 12.71
C ARG A 33 5.40 8.75 12.33
N TRP A 34 6.09 9.49 13.17
CA TRP A 34 7.49 9.85 12.97
C TRP A 34 8.43 8.64 12.98
N LYS A 35 8.24 7.68 13.91
CA LYS A 35 9.03 6.45 13.95
C LYS A 35 8.80 5.59 12.71
N LEU A 36 7.56 5.51 12.24
CA LEU A 36 7.24 4.83 10.98
C LEU A 36 7.87 5.53 9.77
N ARG A 37 7.88 6.86 9.74
CA ARG A 37 8.51 7.63 8.67
C ARG A 37 10.03 7.43 8.64
N ARG A 38 10.66 7.32 9.81
CA ARG A 38 12.09 6.99 9.92
C ARG A 38 12.38 5.59 9.38
N ILE A 39 11.56 4.60 9.71
CA ILE A 39 11.68 3.24 9.17
C ILE A 39 11.51 3.26 7.65
N ALA A 40 10.47 3.91 7.14
CA ALA A 40 10.19 4.02 5.70
C ALA A 40 11.33 4.70 4.91
N ARG A 41 12.18 5.48 5.57
CA ARG A 41 13.33 6.18 4.99
C ARG A 41 14.67 5.49 5.27
N SER A 42 14.68 4.32 5.90
CA SER A 42 15.92 3.62 6.20
C SER A 42 16.56 3.06 4.93
N ASP A 43 17.88 2.88 4.94
CA ASP A 43 18.60 2.30 3.80
C ASP A 43 18.14 0.87 3.49
N GLU A 44 17.73 0.11 4.50
CA GLU A 44 17.17 -1.23 4.32
C GLU A 44 15.88 -1.18 3.49
N VAL A 45 14.96 -0.27 3.84
CA VAL A 45 13.70 -0.10 3.13
C VAL A 45 13.94 0.47 1.74
N ARG A 46 14.92 1.38 1.58
CA ARG A 46 15.34 1.89 0.26
C ARG A 46 15.84 0.76 -0.65
N ARG A 47 16.72 -0.13 -0.18
CA ARG A 47 17.21 -1.27 -0.98
C ARG A 47 16.09 -2.23 -1.39
N LYS A 48 15.13 -2.48 -0.48
CA LYS A 48 13.94 -3.29 -0.77
C LYS A 48 13.06 -2.65 -1.85
N ARG A 49 12.82 -1.33 -1.75
CA ARG A 49 12.11 -0.53 -2.76
C ARG A 49 12.81 -0.62 -4.12
N GLU A 50 14.11 -0.39 -4.18
CA GLU A 50 14.89 -0.44 -5.44
C GLU A 50 14.85 -1.82 -6.09
N ARG A 51 14.87 -2.91 -5.29
CA ARG A 51 14.72 -4.27 -5.81
C ARG A 51 13.34 -4.48 -6.43
N ALA A 52 12.29 -4.15 -5.70
CA ALA A 52 10.92 -4.26 -6.18
C ALA A 52 10.68 -3.40 -7.43
N GLU A 53 11.26 -2.20 -7.50
CA GLU A 53 11.19 -1.35 -8.69
C GLU A 53 11.84 -2.01 -9.91
N ARG A 54 13.01 -2.65 -9.75
CA ARG A 54 13.65 -3.41 -10.84
C ARG A 54 12.80 -4.59 -11.30
N GLU A 55 12.22 -5.33 -10.36
CA GLU A 55 11.35 -6.48 -10.68
C GLU A 55 10.10 -6.03 -11.45
N LEU A 56 9.44 -4.95 -11.01
CA LEU A 56 8.28 -4.38 -11.71
C LEU A 56 8.66 -3.86 -13.12
N ARG A 57 9.81 -3.21 -13.27
CA ARG A 57 10.27 -2.72 -14.58
C ARG A 57 10.63 -3.87 -15.52
N ALA A 58 11.31 -4.91 -15.04
CA ALA A 58 11.60 -6.08 -15.85
C ALA A 58 10.31 -6.75 -16.34
N ARG A 59 9.28 -6.84 -15.48
CA ARG A 59 7.95 -7.34 -15.87
C ARG A 59 7.27 -6.43 -16.90
N ALA A 60 7.38 -5.11 -16.76
CA ALA A 60 6.85 -4.16 -17.73
C ALA A 60 7.54 -4.27 -19.10
N GLU A 61 8.86 -4.48 -19.12
CA GLU A 61 9.62 -4.72 -20.35
C GLU A 61 9.25 -6.06 -21.00
N GLU A 62 9.01 -7.10 -20.20
CA GLU A 62 8.48 -8.37 -20.69
C GLU A 62 7.11 -8.17 -21.35
N ILE A 63 6.17 -7.54 -20.67
CA ILE A 63 4.84 -7.20 -21.21
C ILE A 63 4.99 -6.36 -22.48
N GLY A 64 5.90 -5.39 -22.52
CA GLY A 64 6.11 -4.56 -23.70
C GLY A 64 6.68 -5.31 -24.90
N ARG A 65 7.42 -6.40 -24.68
CA ARG A 65 8.09 -7.18 -25.73
C ARG A 65 7.23 -8.32 -26.26
N SER A 66 6.51 -9.02 -25.38
CA SER A 66 5.71 -10.20 -25.72
C SER A 66 4.21 -9.97 -25.66
N GLY A 67 3.76 -8.85 -25.11
CA GLY A 67 2.36 -8.50 -24.97
C GLY A 67 1.73 -8.04 -26.28
N PRO A 68 0.39 -8.05 -26.34
CA PRO A 68 -0.36 -7.81 -27.58
C PRO A 68 -0.33 -6.35 -28.06
N TRP A 69 0.11 -5.42 -27.22
CA TRP A 69 0.04 -3.98 -27.50
C TRP A 69 1.41 -3.32 -27.62
N GLY A 70 2.48 -4.11 -27.64
CA GLY A 70 3.85 -3.59 -27.62
C GLY A 70 4.17 -2.80 -26.35
N PRO A 71 5.16 -1.89 -26.39
CA PRO A 71 5.57 -1.11 -25.22
C PRO A 71 4.49 -0.10 -24.80
N PRO A 72 4.33 0.16 -23.49
CA PRO A 72 3.39 1.15 -23.00
C PRO A 72 3.76 2.56 -23.48
N LEU A 73 2.74 3.37 -23.78
CA LEU A 73 2.89 4.77 -24.17
C LEU A 73 3.34 5.65 -23.01
N ARG A 74 2.93 5.27 -21.79
CA ARG A 74 3.29 5.94 -20.55
C ARG A 74 3.39 4.90 -19.45
N THR A 75 4.35 5.09 -18.56
CA THR A 75 4.40 4.38 -17.28
C THR A 75 4.25 5.36 -16.12
N THR A 76 3.70 4.90 -15.00
CA THR A 76 3.62 5.70 -13.77
C THR A 76 3.90 4.83 -12.55
N LEU A 77 4.96 5.14 -11.84
CA LEU A 77 5.37 4.46 -10.62
C LEU A 77 4.85 5.23 -9.40
N VAL A 78 4.03 4.57 -8.59
CA VAL A 78 3.53 5.07 -7.32
C VAL A 78 4.18 4.28 -6.18
N ASP A 79 4.90 4.98 -5.32
CA ASP A 79 5.41 4.44 -4.06
C ASP A 79 4.50 4.91 -2.94
N THR A 80 4.10 3.99 -2.06
CA THR A 80 3.27 4.33 -0.91
C THR A 80 3.63 3.45 0.28
N CYS A 81 4.10 4.10 1.34
CA CYS A 81 4.12 3.56 2.69
C CYS A 81 2.93 4.07 3.48
N SER A 82 2.03 3.18 3.88
CA SER A 82 0.84 3.48 4.68
C SER A 82 0.94 2.88 6.08
N ARG A 83 0.50 3.64 7.07
CA ARG A 83 0.23 3.10 8.40
C ARG A 83 -1.01 2.20 8.30
N GLY A 84 -0.98 1.00 8.87
CA GLY A 84 -2.19 0.17 8.93
C GLY A 84 -3.27 0.81 9.79
N GLY A 85 -4.53 0.51 9.46
CA GLY A 85 -5.68 0.82 10.28
C GLY A 85 -5.52 0.20 11.68
N GLY A 86 -6.08 0.83 12.69
CA GLY A 86 -6.13 0.31 14.07
C GLY A 86 -6.64 -1.14 14.14
N ARG A 87 -6.68 -1.74 15.33
CA ARG A 87 -7.62 -2.87 15.50
C ARG A 87 -9.02 -2.32 15.23
N ASN A 88 -9.82 -3.02 14.44
CA ASN A 88 -11.24 -2.71 14.36
C ASN A 88 -11.84 -3.11 15.71
N HIS A 89 -12.15 -2.13 16.56
CA HIS A 89 -12.75 -2.42 17.87
C HIS A 89 -14.19 -2.97 17.75
N LEU A 90 -14.82 -2.77 16.59
CA LEU A 90 -16.15 -3.27 16.24
C LEU A 90 -16.13 -4.70 15.68
N ASP A 91 -14.98 -5.18 15.22
CA ASP A 91 -14.81 -6.53 14.69
C ASP A 91 -13.55 -7.16 15.30
N ARG A 92 -13.76 -7.98 16.33
CA ARG A 92 -12.68 -8.70 17.03
C ARG A 92 -11.99 -9.75 16.16
N ASN A 93 -12.62 -10.17 15.06
CA ASN A 93 -12.06 -11.14 14.11
C ASN A 93 -11.37 -10.46 12.93
N ALA A 94 -11.36 -9.12 12.88
CA ALA A 94 -10.67 -8.40 11.82
C ALA A 94 -9.18 -8.79 11.79
N PRO A 95 -8.64 -9.15 10.61
CA PRO A 95 -7.25 -9.56 10.49
C PRO A 95 -6.31 -8.46 11.00
N GLU A 96 -5.27 -8.86 11.74
CA GLU A 96 -4.31 -7.90 12.28
C GLU A 96 -3.60 -7.16 11.15
N GLN A 97 -3.84 -5.86 11.05
CA GLN A 97 -3.17 -5.01 10.07
C GLN A 97 -1.74 -4.69 10.52
N PRO A 98 -0.76 -4.69 9.59
CA PRO A 98 0.61 -4.32 9.91
C PRO A 98 0.69 -2.87 10.40
N ALA A 99 1.66 -2.56 11.26
CA ALA A 99 1.90 -1.20 11.72
C ALA A 99 2.31 -0.27 10.56
N LEU A 100 3.02 -0.82 9.56
CA LEU A 100 3.43 -0.16 8.32
C LEU A 100 3.37 -1.17 7.18
N SER A 101 2.89 -0.75 6.02
CA SER A 101 2.99 -1.49 4.76
C SER A 101 3.45 -0.52 3.69
N CYS A 102 4.50 -0.90 2.96
CA CYS A 102 5.02 -0.16 1.84
C CYS A 102 4.92 -0.99 0.57
N MET A 103 4.36 -0.40 -0.48
CA MET A 103 4.15 -1.03 -1.76
C MET A 103 4.54 -0.09 -2.89
N LEU A 104 5.01 -0.67 -3.99
CA LEU A 104 5.15 -0.02 -5.27
C LEU A 104 4.02 -0.47 -6.19
N ARG A 105 3.54 0.45 -7.00
CA ARG A 105 2.61 0.15 -8.09
C ARG A 105 3.11 0.81 -9.36
N LEU A 106 3.35 0.01 -10.39
CA LEU A 106 3.72 0.47 -11.72
C LEU A 106 2.50 0.35 -12.64
N HIS A 107 1.98 1.49 -13.09
CA HIS A 107 0.91 1.57 -14.08
C HIS A 107 1.51 1.65 -15.47
N LEU A 108 1.05 0.78 -16.37
CA LEU A 108 1.39 0.77 -17.79
C LEU A 108 0.16 1.23 -18.57
N TYR A 109 0.30 2.21 -19.44
CA TYR A 109 -0.81 2.77 -20.21
C TYR A 109 -0.65 2.52 -21.70
N PHE A 110 -1.73 2.05 -22.32
CA PHE A 110 -1.83 1.73 -23.74
C PHE A 110 -3.06 2.42 -24.33
N VAL A 111 -3.04 2.68 -25.63
CA VAL A 111 -4.23 3.04 -26.42
C VAL A 111 -4.36 2.00 -27.52
N VAL A 112 -5.51 1.34 -27.60
CA VAL A 112 -5.71 0.16 -28.45
C VAL A 112 -6.95 0.30 -29.33
N ASP A 113 -6.85 -0.05 -30.61
CA ASP A 113 -7.92 0.14 -31.60
C ASP A 113 -8.97 -1.01 -31.60
N ALA A 114 -8.63 -2.16 -31.02
CA ALA A 114 -9.48 -3.35 -30.98
C ALA A 114 -9.77 -3.76 -29.52
N PRO A 115 -10.89 -4.46 -29.25
CA PRO A 115 -11.11 -5.09 -27.95
C PRO A 115 -9.94 -6.02 -27.60
N ALA A 116 -9.69 -6.19 -26.30
CA ALA A 116 -8.62 -7.06 -25.80
C ALA A 116 -8.59 -8.38 -26.58
N PRO A 117 -7.43 -8.82 -27.10
CA PRO A 117 -7.35 -10.17 -27.64
C PRO A 117 -7.80 -11.17 -26.56
N PRO A 118 -8.46 -12.28 -26.94
CA PRO A 118 -9.00 -13.27 -25.99
C PRO A 118 -7.93 -13.87 -25.07
N ASP A 119 -6.65 -13.71 -25.44
CA ASP A 119 -5.47 -14.24 -24.76
C ASP A 119 -4.82 -13.24 -23.78
N VAL A 120 -5.37 -12.03 -23.60
CA VAL A 120 -4.97 -11.19 -22.44
C VAL A 120 -5.40 -11.98 -21.20
N PRO A 121 -4.46 -12.51 -20.42
CA PRO A 121 -4.81 -13.51 -19.43
C PRO A 121 -5.79 -12.89 -18.45
N ALA A 122 -7.00 -13.45 -18.40
CA ALA A 122 -7.92 -13.26 -17.27
C ALA A 122 -7.23 -13.64 -15.94
N SER A 123 -6.14 -14.42 -16.02
CA SER A 123 -5.16 -14.62 -14.97
C SER A 123 -4.09 -13.52 -14.97
N ALA A 124 -4.47 -12.31 -14.58
CA ALA A 124 -3.51 -11.35 -14.04
C ALA A 124 -2.72 -12.07 -12.93
N ALA A 125 -1.39 -12.12 -13.02
CA ALA A 125 -0.57 -12.73 -11.97
C ALA A 125 -0.87 -12.04 -10.61
N ARG A 126 -0.62 -12.69 -9.48
CA ARG A 126 -0.89 -12.09 -8.16
C ARG A 126 -0.23 -10.70 -8.07
N GLY A 127 -1.05 -9.66 -7.92
CA GLY A 127 -0.59 -8.26 -7.84
C GLY A 127 -0.79 -7.45 -9.13
N GLU A 128 -1.25 -8.07 -10.21
CA GLU A 128 -1.57 -7.40 -11.47
C GLU A 128 -3.08 -7.09 -11.56
N LEU A 129 -3.44 -5.94 -12.13
CA LEU A 129 -4.82 -5.52 -12.37
C LEU A 129 -4.93 -4.82 -13.71
N LEU A 130 -5.89 -5.23 -14.53
CA LEU A 130 -6.20 -4.61 -15.80
C LEU A 130 -7.47 -3.74 -15.67
N SER A 131 -7.48 -2.58 -16.30
CA SER A 131 -8.60 -1.64 -16.30
C SER A 131 -8.75 -1.00 -17.68
N TRP A 132 -9.99 -0.70 -18.05
CA TRP A 132 -10.37 -0.25 -19.38
C TRP A 132 -11.15 1.06 -19.28
N ASP A 133 -10.88 1.98 -20.19
CA ASP A 133 -11.53 3.29 -20.31
C ASP A 133 -11.86 3.50 -21.80
N ALA A 134 -13.05 3.02 -22.18
CA ALA A 134 -13.54 3.03 -23.54
C ALA A 134 -14.21 4.37 -23.87
N PRO A 135 -13.95 4.96 -25.06
CA PRO A 135 -14.60 6.20 -25.47
C PRO A 135 -16.12 6.06 -25.49
N GLY A 136 -16.83 6.97 -24.82
CA GLY A 136 -18.30 7.03 -24.83
C GLY A 136 -19.01 6.06 -23.88
N ASP A 137 -18.27 5.20 -23.15
CA ASP A 137 -18.85 4.38 -22.10
C ASP A 137 -18.94 5.18 -20.79
N HIS A 138 -20.12 5.69 -20.49
CA HIS A 138 -20.40 6.38 -19.21
C HIS A 138 -20.65 5.40 -18.04
N THR A 139 -20.66 4.09 -18.30
CA THR A 139 -20.87 3.05 -17.29
C THR A 139 -19.55 2.49 -16.73
N GLY A 140 -18.46 2.62 -17.49
CA GLY A 140 -17.10 2.37 -17.02
C GLY A 140 -16.57 3.49 -16.10
N ALA A 141 -15.88 3.12 -15.03
CA ALA A 141 -15.20 4.10 -14.19
C ALA A 141 -13.94 4.62 -14.90
N GLU A 142 -13.91 5.92 -15.23
CA GLU A 142 -12.74 6.61 -15.78
C GLU A 142 -11.48 6.22 -14.99
N ILE A 143 -10.40 5.81 -15.69
CA ILE A 143 -9.15 5.44 -15.02
C ILE A 143 -8.53 6.71 -14.39
N PRO A 144 -8.47 6.84 -13.06
CA PRO A 144 -7.98 8.07 -12.45
C PRO A 144 -6.46 8.18 -12.60
N GLU A 145 -5.95 9.41 -12.67
CA GLU A 145 -4.50 9.66 -12.54
C GLU A 145 -3.98 9.05 -11.23
N PRO A 146 -2.91 8.23 -11.27
CA PRO A 146 -2.36 7.61 -10.08
C PRO A 146 -1.86 8.66 -9.10
N ARG A 147 -2.23 8.50 -7.83
CA ARG A 147 -1.78 9.39 -6.76
C ARG A 147 -1.35 8.57 -5.54
N PRO A 148 -0.33 9.03 -4.79
CA PRO A 148 -0.03 8.44 -3.50
C PRO A 148 -1.24 8.54 -2.58
N ARG A 149 -1.41 7.57 -1.66
CA ARG A 149 -2.55 7.60 -0.73
C ARG A 149 -2.49 8.88 0.14
N ARG A 150 -3.62 9.59 0.28
CA ARG A 150 -3.73 10.85 1.06
C ARG A 150 -3.18 10.78 2.50
N LYS A 151 -3.25 9.61 3.14
CA LYS A 151 -2.79 9.38 4.52
C LYS A 151 -1.48 8.58 4.61
N ALA A 152 -0.69 8.57 3.53
CA ALA A 152 0.59 7.89 3.52
C ALA A 152 1.56 8.49 4.56
N VAL A 153 2.41 7.62 5.09
CA VAL A 153 3.58 7.98 5.90
C VAL A 153 4.69 8.52 4.98
N LEU A 154 4.80 7.94 3.79
CA LEU A 154 5.66 8.36 2.69
C LEU A 154 4.96 7.98 1.38
N GLY A 155 5.05 8.83 0.36
CA GLY A 155 4.62 8.45 -0.97
C GLY A 155 5.17 9.37 -2.05
N THR A 156 5.44 8.80 -3.21
CA THR A 156 5.94 9.48 -4.40
C THR A 156 5.16 8.96 -5.61
N CYS A 157 5.05 9.78 -6.65
CA CYS A 157 4.46 9.41 -7.92
C CYS A 157 5.33 10.01 -9.02
N THR A 158 5.78 9.17 -9.94
CA THR A 158 6.65 9.57 -11.06
C THR A 158 6.13 8.94 -12.34
N SER A 159 5.91 9.77 -13.36
CA SER A 159 5.46 9.34 -14.68
C SER A 159 6.56 9.50 -15.71
N ASP A 160 6.56 8.62 -16.70
CA ASP A 160 7.48 8.66 -17.84
C ASP A 160 6.72 8.28 -19.13
N PRO A 161 6.70 9.15 -20.16
CA PRO A 161 7.19 10.52 -20.12
C PRO A 161 6.30 11.40 -19.20
N ALA A 162 6.90 12.42 -18.58
CA ALA A 162 6.26 13.20 -17.52
C ALA A 162 5.17 14.16 -18.02
N ASP A 163 5.24 14.57 -19.29
CA ASP A 163 4.35 15.50 -19.97
C ASP A 163 3.12 14.84 -20.60
N LEU A 164 3.16 13.52 -20.81
CA LEU A 164 2.03 12.77 -21.34
C LEU A 164 1.02 12.44 -20.24
N THR A 165 -0.13 13.11 -20.24
CA THR A 165 -1.21 12.91 -19.26
C THR A 165 -2.21 11.83 -19.69
N LEU A 166 -3.01 11.28 -18.78
CA LEU A 166 -4.09 10.35 -19.14
C LEU A 166 -5.17 11.06 -19.97
N THR A 167 -5.42 12.34 -19.69
CA THR A 167 -6.31 13.17 -20.52
C THR A 167 -5.80 13.23 -21.96
N ALA A 168 -4.51 13.45 -22.18
CA ALA A 168 -3.93 13.46 -23.53
C ALA A 168 -4.02 12.08 -24.22
N LEU A 169 -3.86 10.98 -23.47
CA LEU A 169 -4.03 9.62 -24.01
C LEU A 169 -5.48 9.36 -24.44
N ARG A 170 -6.48 9.85 -23.70
CA ARG A 170 -7.90 9.71 -24.06
C ARG A 170 -8.31 10.46 -25.33
N GLN A 171 -7.57 11.51 -25.69
CA GLN A 171 -7.83 12.24 -26.94
C GLN A 171 -7.32 11.49 -28.17
N ARG A 172 -6.53 10.43 -27.98
CA ARG A 172 -6.11 9.55 -29.08
C ARG A 172 -7.26 8.64 -29.48
N GLN A 173 -7.31 8.29 -30.76
CA GLN A 173 -8.23 7.28 -31.25
C GLN A 173 -7.90 5.92 -30.61
N GLY A 174 -8.91 5.25 -30.04
CA GLY A 174 -8.77 3.93 -29.40
C GLY A 174 -9.29 3.90 -27.96
N THR A 175 -9.16 2.73 -27.33
CA THR A 175 -9.51 2.48 -25.92
C THR A 175 -8.27 2.65 -25.05
N LEU A 176 -8.37 3.44 -23.98
CA LEU A 176 -7.29 3.56 -22.99
C LEU A 176 -7.32 2.32 -22.09
N VAL A 177 -6.16 1.67 -21.95
CA VAL A 177 -5.98 0.49 -21.09
C VAL A 177 -4.92 0.80 -20.06
N ALA A 178 -5.18 0.45 -18.81
CA ALA A 178 -4.20 0.49 -17.74
C ALA A 178 -3.93 -0.91 -17.19
N TRP A 179 -2.66 -1.31 -17.18
CA TRP A 179 -2.17 -2.51 -16.51
C TRP A 179 -1.36 -2.09 -15.29
N ALA A 180 -1.88 -2.34 -14.10
CA ALA A 180 -1.22 -2.02 -12.84
C ALA A 180 -0.51 -3.24 -12.27
N LEU A 181 0.80 -3.16 -12.10
CA LEU A 181 1.64 -4.16 -11.44
C LEU A 181 1.92 -3.69 -10.01
N THR A 182 1.68 -4.53 -8.99
CA THR A 182 1.84 -4.15 -7.57
C THR A 182 2.82 -5.08 -6.86
N GLU A 183 3.77 -4.50 -6.12
CA GLU A 183 4.73 -5.25 -5.30
C GLU A 183 4.76 -4.71 -3.86
N LEU A 184 4.61 -5.61 -2.88
CA LEU A 184 4.68 -5.29 -1.44
C LEU A 184 6.12 -5.50 -0.95
N TYR A 185 6.92 -4.44 -0.92
CA TYR A 185 8.35 -4.56 -0.64
C TYR A 185 8.73 -4.48 0.85
N HIS A 186 7.84 -3.98 1.72
CA HIS A 186 8.13 -3.90 3.15
C HIS A 186 6.89 -3.91 4.04
N THR A 187 6.94 -4.63 5.16
CA THR A 187 5.95 -4.57 6.21
C THR A 187 6.61 -4.51 7.59
N VAL A 188 5.97 -3.78 8.51
CA VAL A 188 6.29 -3.83 9.93
C VAL A 188 5.08 -4.46 10.64
N PRO A 189 5.23 -5.60 11.33
CA PRO A 189 4.11 -6.22 12.02
C PRO A 189 3.56 -5.32 13.12
N ALA A 190 2.25 -5.43 13.40
CA ALA A 190 1.74 -4.93 14.66
C ALA A 190 2.36 -5.80 15.77
N ARG A 191 3.06 -5.19 16.75
CA ARG A 191 3.66 -5.96 17.85
C ARG A 191 2.60 -6.84 18.52
N ARG A 192 2.81 -8.16 18.57
CA ARG A 192 2.07 -9.07 19.44
C ARG A 192 2.39 -8.73 20.90
N ARG A 193 1.38 -8.73 21.77
CA ARG A 193 1.64 -9.03 23.19
C ARG A 193 1.99 -10.51 23.28
N ALA A 194 3.06 -10.84 24.00
CA ALA A 194 3.17 -12.18 24.57
C ALA A 194 1.93 -12.43 25.44
N ARG A 195 1.28 -13.56 25.22
CA ARG A 195 0.20 -14.03 26.10
C ARG A 195 0.80 -14.54 27.40
#